data_AF-A0A1M3NI64-F1
#
_entry.id   AF-A0A1M3NI64-F1
#
_cell.length_a   1.000
_cell.length_b   1.000
_cell.length_c   1.000
_cell.angle_alpha   90.00
_cell.angle_beta   90.00
_cell.angle_gamma   90.00
#
_symmetry.space_group_name_H-M   'P 1'
#
loop_
_entity.id
_entity.type
_entity.pdbx_description
1 polymer ?
#
loop_
_entity_poly.entity_id
_entity_poly.type
_entity_poly.pdbx_seq_one_letter_code
_entity_poly.pdbx_strand_id
1 'polypeptide(L)'
;MISRLVGTGLLVAYLGAPLQCGGGSSDPAVRREDSAGDALYALAMDFRAKGNEQAAKDTLRYLVEHYPSNRHVPAVREELEQGAPTAPAKSATASEQ
;
A
#
# COMPACT_ATOMS: atom_id res chain seq x y z
N MET A 1 18.16 18.57 63.44
CA MET A 1 17.50 17.33 63.92
C MET A 1 16.93 16.58 62.73
N ILE A 2 17.42 15.35 62.50
CA ILE A 2 16.74 14.15 61.95
C ILE A 2 16.08 14.31 60.56
N SER A 3 16.66 13.87 59.44
CA SER A 3 16.98 12.50 58.96
C SER A 3 15.77 11.64 58.54
N ARG A 4 15.66 11.43 57.22
CA ARG A 4 15.18 10.27 56.41
C ARG A 4 13.89 9.51 56.78
N LEU A 5 12.99 9.41 55.80
CA LEU A 5 12.30 8.17 55.35
C LEU A 5 11.83 8.42 53.90
N VAL A 6 12.35 7.73 52.87
CA VAL A 6 11.96 6.36 52.43
C VAL A 6 10.44 6.36 52.16
N GLY A 7 9.98 6.48 50.92
CA GLY A 7 10.01 5.42 49.92
C GLY A 7 8.61 4.80 49.81
N THR A 8 8.20 4.36 48.62
CA THR A 8 6.95 3.62 48.30
C THR A 8 5.72 4.52 48.05
N GLY A 9 5.00 4.47 46.93
CA GLY A 9 4.97 3.45 45.89
C GLY A 9 4.43 3.99 44.57
N LEU A 10 5.14 3.61 43.51
CA LEU A 10 4.66 3.55 42.15
C LEU A 10 3.84 2.26 42.04
N LEU A 11 2.50 2.30 41.98
CA LEU A 11 1.69 1.19 41.48
C LEU A 11 0.20 1.56 41.39
N VAL A 12 -0.42 1.05 40.32
CA VAL A 12 -1.87 0.94 40.06
C VAL A 12 -2.51 2.08 39.25
N ALA A 13 -2.31 2.04 37.93
CA ALA A 13 -3.33 2.43 36.96
C ALA A 13 -3.34 1.47 35.74
N TYR A 14 -3.18 0.16 35.99
CA TYR A 14 -3.17 -0.89 34.94
C TYR A 14 -4.51 -1.64 34.82
N LEU A 15 -5.61 -1.09 35.33
CA LEU A 15 -6.95 -1.74 35.30
C LEU A 15 -7.92 -1.15 34.27
N GLY A 16 -7.43 -0.33 33.32
CA GLY A 16 -8.27 0.36 32.34
C GLY A 16 -7.84 0.17 30.89
N ALA A 17 -7.13 -0.91 30.55
CA ALA A 17 -6.98 -1.26 29.14
C ALA A 17 -8.38 -1.64 28.61
N PRO A 18 -8.93 -0.94 27.59
CA PRO A 18 -10.23 -1.25 27.07
C PRO A 18 -10.25 -2.72 26.65
N LEU A 19 -11.38 -3.39 26.87
CA LEU A 19 -11.68 -4.76 26.41
C LEU A 19 -11.59 -4.93 24.88
N GLN A 20 -10.99 -3.97 24.16
CA GLN A 20 -10.56 -3.99 22.77
C GLN A 20 -9.41 -4.99 22.49
N CYS A 21 -9.06 -5.86 23.45
CA CYS A 21 -8.25 -7.06 23.20
C CYS A 21 -9.06 -8.36 23.32
N GLY A 22 -10.38 -8.29 23.48
CA GLY A 22 -11.26 -9.45 23.62
C GLY A 22 -12.20 -9.63 22.43
N GLY A 23 -11.89 -10.60 21.56
CA GLY A 23 -12.96 -11.39 20.92
C GLY A 23 -13.39 -11.03 19.50
N GLY A 24 -12.60 -10.29 18.72
CA GLY A 24 -12.84 -10.15 17.28
C GLY A 24 -12.00 -11.15 16.49
N SER A 25 -12.48 -12.39 16.32
CA SER A 25 -11.92 -13.47 15.47
C SER A 25 -10.57 -13.14 14.81
N SER A 26 -9.50 -13.30 15.58
CA SER A 26 -8.10 -13.12 15.16
C SER A 26 -7.62 -14.31 14.33
N ASP A 27 -8.37 -14.70 13.31
CA ASP A 27 -7.82 -15.61 12.31
C ASP A 27 -7.09 -14.76 11.26
N PRO A 28 -5.75 -14.60 11.38
CA PRO A 28 -4.98 -13.86 10.38
C PRO A 28 -5.04 -14.54 9.01
N ALA A 29 -5.43 -15.81 8.91
CA ALA A 29 -5.58 -16.50 7.63
C ALA A 29 -6.88 -16.09 6.90
N VAL A 30 -7.83 -15.41 7.56
CA VAL A 30 -8.99 -14.77 6.94
C VAL A 30 -8.70 -13.35 6.46
N ARG A 31 -7.59 -12.71 6.90
CA ARG A 31 -7.13 -11.42 6.36
C ARG A 31 -6.58 -11.63 4.95
N ARG A 32 -7.47 -11.63 3.96
CA ARG A 32 -7.08 -11.44 2.55
C ARG A 32 -6.73 -9.97 2.36
N GLU A 33 -5.55 -9.59 2.83
CA GLU A 33 -4.95 -8.31 2.48
C GLU A 33 -4.74 -8.30 0.96
N ASP A 34 -5.08 -7.18 0.34
CA ASP A 34 -4.75 -6.97 -1.07
C ASP A 34 -3.23 -7.04 -1.24
N SER A 35 -2.77 -7.72 -2.30
CA SER A 35 -1.34 -7.70 -2.61
C SER A 35 -0.93 -6.29 -3.07
N ALA A 36 0.35 -5.97 -2.96
CA ALA A 36 0.87 -4.71 -3.51
C ALA A 36 0.51 -4.53 -4.99
N GLY A 37 0.44 -5.63 -5.76
CA GLY A 37 -0.01 -5.59 -7.15
C GLY A 37 -1.50 -5.25 -7.31
N ASP A 38 -2.36 -5.68 -6.39
CA ASP A 38 -3.77 -5.34 -6.41
C ASP A 38 -3.99 -3.85 -6.11
N ALA A 39 -3.22 -3.31 -5.15
CA ALA A 39 -3.22 -1.88 -4.86
C ALA A 39 -2.73 -1.04 -6.06
N LEU A 40 -1.69 -1.49 -6.76
CA LEU A 40 -1.18 -0.82 -7.97
C LEU A 40 -2.20 -0.84 -9.11
N TYR A 41 -2.90 -1.96 -9.30
CA TYR A 41 -3.98 -2.04 -10.28
C TYR A 41 -5.11 -1.06 -9.93
N ALA A 42 -5.53 -1.02 -8.66
CA ALA A 42 -6.56 -0.09 -8.20
C ALA A 42 -6.13 1.38 -8.38
N LEU A 43 -4.87 1.71 -8.10
CA LEU A 43 -4.30 3.03 -8.32
C LEU A 43 -4.33 3.43 -9.81
N ALA A 44 -4.00 2.50 -10.70
CA ALA A 44 -4.09 2.76 -12.14
C ALA A 44 -5.54 3.07 -12.57
N MET A 45 -6.53 2.35 -12.03
CA MET A 45 -7.94 2.62 -12.32
C MET A 45 -8.39 3.99 -11.78
N ASP A 46 -7.92 4.41 -10.60
CA ASP A 46 -8.17 5.74 -10.07
C ASP A 46 -7.58 6.85 -10.97
N PHE A 47 -6.37 6.65 -11.50
CA PHE A 47 -5.80 7.58 -12.48
C PHE A 47 -6.66 7.69 -13.75
N ARG A 48 -7.18 6.59 -14.28
CA ARG A 48 -8.12 6.61 -15.43
C ARG A 48 -9.40 7.34 -15.10
N ALA A 49 -9.99 7.06 -13.93
CA ALA A 49 -11.21 7.74 -13.47
C ALA A 49 -11.03 9.26 -13.35
N LYS A 50 -9.80 9.70 -13.04
CA LYS A 50 -9.40 11.12 -12.99
C LYS A 50 -8.97 11.69 -14.35
N GLY A 51 -9.02 10.90 -15.43
CA GLY A 51 -8.61 11.30 -16.77
C GLY A 51 -7.09 11.35 -16.99
N ASN A 52 -6.29 10.83 -16.06
CA ASN A 52 -4.84 10.73 -16.18
C ASN A 52 -4.45 9.39 -16.82
N GLU A 53 -4.75 9.25 -18.11
CA GLU A 53 -4.52 8.03 -18.88
C GLU A 53 -3.03 7.63 -18.92
N GLN A 54 -2.11 8.60 -18.95
CA GLN A 54 -0.69 8.30 -19.00
C GLN A 54 -0.18 7.69 -17.68
N ALA A 55 -0.56 8.28 -16.53
CA ALA A 55 -0.18 7.72 -15.23
C ALA A 55 -0.78 6.33 -15.01
N ALA A 56 -2.00 6.09 -15.49
CA ALA A 56 -2.61 4.77 -15.48
C ALA A 56 -1.77 3.76 -16.27
N LYS A 57 -1.42 4.07 -17.53
CA LYS A 57 -0.60 3.19 -18.39
C LYS A 57 0.77 2.91 -17.79
N ASP A 58 1.43 3.92 -17.24
CA ASP A 58 2.75 3.76 -16.62
C ASP A 58 2.67 2.88 -15.37
N THR A 59 1.63 3.04 -14.56
CA THR A 59 1.37 2.19 -13.38
C THR A 59 1.08 0.74 -13.78
N LEU A 60 0.28 0.54 -14.84
CA LEU A 60 -0.02 -0.80 -15.37
C LEU A 60 1.23 -1.48 -15.94
N ARG A 61 2.12 -0.73 -16.61
CA ARG A 61 3.40 -1.27 -17.08
C ARG A 61 4.29 -1.68 -15.91
N TYR A 62 4.38 -0.84 -14.87
CA TYR A 62 5.10 -1.17 -13.64
C TYR A 62 4.54 -2.44 -12.96
N LEU A 63 3.20 -2.58 -12.91
CA LEU A 63 2.54 -3.77 -12.40
C LEU A 63 2.97 -5.04 -13.15
N VAL A 64 2.98 -5.00 -14.49
CA VAL A 64 3.37 -6.15 -15.32
C VAL A 64 4.84 -6.52 -15.13
N GLU A 65 5.71 -5.53 -14.98
CA GLU A 65 7.16 -5.71 -14.84
C GLU A 65 7.55 -6.26 -13.46
N HIS A 66 6.98 -5.71 -12.39
CA HIS A 66 7.39 -6.02 -11.02
C HIS A 66 6.52 -7.07 -10.31
N TYR A 67 5.28 -7.27 -10.77
CA TYR A 67 4.34 -8.22 -10.17
C TYR A 67 3.72 -9.16 -11.22
N PRO A 68 4.52 -9.89 -12.02
CA PRO A 68 4.03 -10.68 -13.15
C PRO A 68 3.03 -11.79 -12.78
N SER A 69 3.03 -12.23 -11.51
CA SER A 69 2.09 -13.24 -10.99
C SER A 69 0.80 -12.65 -10.41
N ASN A 70 0.62 -11.33 -10.44
CA ASN A 70 -0.62 -10.71 -9.97
C ASN A 70 -1.81 -11.08 -10.90
N ARG A 71 -2.98 -11.29 -10.30
CA ARG A 71 -4.20 -11.75 -10.98
C ARG A 71 -4.66 -10.86 -12.14
N HIS A 72 -4.30 -9.57 -12.12
CA HIS A 72 -4.69 -8.59 -13.13
C HIS A 72 -3.74 -8.54 -14.33
N VAL A 73 -2.52 -9.05 -14.20
CA VAL A 73 -1.49 -8.96 -15.25
C VAL A 73 -1.90 -9.54 -16.60
N PRO A 74 -2.60 -10.69 -16.70
CA PRO A 74 -3.02 -11.23 -18.00
C PRO A 74 -3.87 -10.23 -18.79
N ALA A 75 -4.91 -9.67 -18.16
CA ALA A 75 -5.79 -8.70 -18.80
C ALA A 75 -5.07 -7.39 -19.13
N VAL A 76 -4.17 -6.94 -18.25
CA VAL A 76 -3.38 -5.73 -18.48
C VAL A 76 -2.42 -5.89 -19.65
N ARG A 77 -1.82 -7.07 -19.85
CA ARG A 77 -0.96 -7.35 -21.01
C ARG A 77 -1.76 -7.27 -22.30
N GLU A 78 -2.93 -7.91 -22.34
CA GLU A 78 -3.82 -7.85 -23.50
C GLU A 78 -4.23 -6.40 -23.82
N GLU A 79 -4.57 -5.59 -22.81
CA GLU A 79 -4.89 -4.16 -22.98
C GLU A 79 -3.71 -3.36 -23.54
N LEU A 80 -2.50 -3.56 -22.99
CA LEU A 80 -1.31 -2.84 -23.44
C LEU A 80 -0.88 -3.26 -24.85
N GLU A 81 -1.08 -4.52 -25.23
CA GLU A 81 -0.82 -5.02 -26.59
C GLU A 81 -1.81 -4.45 -27.60
N GLN A 82 -3.08 -4.33 -27.22
CA GLN A 82 -4.13 -3.74 -28.07
C GLN A 82 -4.03 -2.21 -28.16
N GLY A 83 -3.51 -1.56 -27.12
CA GLY A 83 -3.44 -0.11 -26.98
C GLY A 83 -2.10 0.55 -27.34
N ALA A 84 -1.09 -0.21 -27.76
CA ALA A 84 0.24 0.33 -28.07
C ALA A 84 0.38 0.80 -29.53
N PRO A 85 0.47 2.11 -29.80
CA PRO A 85 1.44 2.61 -30.76
C PRO A 85 2.82 2.59 -30.10
N THR A 86 3.75 1.87 -30.70
CA THR A 86 5.17 1.76 -30.31
C THR A 86 5.85 3.11 -30.08
N ALA A 87 6.69 3.19 -29.04
CA ALA A 87 7.89 4.02 -28.85
C ALA A 87 7.90 4.96 -27.61
N PRO A 88 9.09 5.28 -27.06
CA PRO A 88 9.31 5.44 -25.63
C PRO A 88 9.18 6.87 -25.13
N ALA A 89 8.85 7.01 -23.85
CA ALA A 89 8.94 8.25 -23.09
C ALA A 89 10.41 8.71 -22.96
N LYS A 90 10.92 9.38 -24.00
CA LYS A 90 12.02 10.35 -23.85
C LYS A 90 11.42 11.66 -23.39
N SER A 91 11.45 11.93 -22.10
CA SER A 91 11.39 13.30 -21.54
C SER A 91 12.00 13.33 -20.13
N ALA A 92 13.20 12.79 -19.98
CA ALA A 92 14.14 13.23 -18.95
C ALA A 92 15.03 14.31 -19.58
N THR A 93 14.49 15.51 -19.79
CA THR A 93 15.30 16.70 -20.10
C THR A 93 14.53 17.95 -19.66
N ALA A 94 14.62 18.27 -18.37
CA ALA A 94 14.39 19.61 -17.83
C ALA A 94 14.91 19.67 -16.39
N SER A 95 16.21 19.94 -16.24
CA SER A 95 16.79 20.85 -15.22
C SER A 95 18.32 20.68 -15.17
N GLU A 96 19.00 21.83 -15.08
CA GLU A 96 20.44 22.03 -14.82
C GLU A 96 21.43 21.84 -15.98
N GLN A 97 21.58 22.87 -16.84
CA GLN A 97 22.60 23.93 -16.68
C GLN A 97 22.51 24.97 -17.82
#